data_AF-A0A2G2WLJ4-F1
#
_entry.id   AF-A0A2G2WLJ4-F1
#
_cell.length_a   1.000
_cell.length_b   1.000
_cell.length_c   1.000
_cell.angle_alpha   90.00
_cell.angle_beta   90.00
_cell.angle_gamma   90.00
#
_symmetry.space_group_name_H-M   'P 1'
#
loop_
_entity.id
_entity.type
_entity.pdbx_description
1 polymer ?
#
loop_
_entity_poly.entity_id
_entity_poly.type
_entity_poly.pdbx_seq_one_letter_code
_entity_poly.pdbx_strand_id
1 'polypeptide(L)'
;MVYAMISIGVLGFLVWAHHMFTMGLDVDTRAYFTAATIIIAVPTGIKNFSWIATMWGGSIQYKTPMLFAVGFIFLFTIGGLIGIVLENSGLDIALHDTYYVVAYFHYVLSMGAVFALFAGFHYWVGPSGMPHRIPDYPDAYAGWNALISFGSYISVVGICRFFMVVTITSSSGKNKRYAPSPWAIEQNPTTPEWMVQSPPAFHTFGELPAIKETKSYVK
;
A
#
# COMPACT_ATOMS: atom_id res chain seq x y z
N MET A 1 17.00 2.77 -1.93
CA MET A 1 15.68 3.45 -1.87
C MET A 1 15.51 4.57 -2.88
N VAL A 2 16.33 5.64 -2.86
CA VAL A 2 16.16 6.80 -3.76
C VAL A 2 16.17 6.41 -5.25
N TYR A 3 17.17 5.64 -5.69
CA TYR A 3 17.23 5.17 -7.08
C TYR A 3 16.03 4.32 -7.50
N ALA A 4 15.50 3.49 -6.60
CA ALA A 4 14.30 2.71 -6.88
C ALA A 4 13.06 3.60 -7.06
N MET A 5 12.94 4.69 -6.28
CA MET A 5 11.83 5.64 -6.45
C MET A 5 11.93 6.42 -7.77
N ILE A 6 13.13 6.86 -8.15
CA ILE A 6 13.35 7.52 -9.44
C ILE A 6 13.05 6.55 -10.59
N SER A 7 13.54 5.31 -10.50
CA SER A 7 13.28 4.27 -11.50
C SER A 7 11.79 4.00 -11.69
N ILE A 8 11.01 3.84 -10.61
CA ILE A 8 9.55 3.69 -10.69
C ILE A 8 8.90 4.91 -11.36
N GLY A 9 9.32 6.12 -10.98
CA GLY A 9 8.80 7.36 -11.57
C GLY A 9 9.04 7.45 -13.08
N VAL A 10 10.22 7.07 -13.56
CA VAL A 10 10.55 7.09 -15.00
C VAL A 10 9.83 5.96 -15.74
N LEU A 11 9.90 4.73 -15.24
CA LEU A 11 9.27 3.57 -15.87
C LEU A 11 7.75 3.69 -15.93
N GLY A 12 7.12 4.40 -14.97
CA GLY A 12 5.68 4.64 -14.96
C GLY A 12 5.14 5.29 -16.23
N PHE A 13 5.94 6.11 -16.93
CA PHE A 13 5.56 6.72 -18.21
C PHE A 13 5.63 5.76 -19.40
N LEU A 14 6.23 4.57 -19.23
CA LEU A 14 6.50 3.62 -20.31
C LEU A 14 5.56 2.42 -20.32
N VAL A 15 4.59 2.35 -19.40
CA VAL A 15 3.81 1.12 -19.17
C VAL A 15 2.32 1.25 -19.41
N TRP A 16 1.77 2.45 -19.63
CA TRP A 16 0.32 2.71 -19.61
C TRP A 16 -0.56 1.74 -20.43
N ALA A 17 -0.07 1.21 -21.56
CA ALA A 17 -0.88 0.40 -22.46
C ALA A 17 -1.23 -0.99 -21.89
N HIS A 18 -0.63 -1.41 -20.76
CA HIS A 18 -1.06 -2.64 -20.08
C HIS A 18 -2.51 -2.58 -19.58
N HIS A 19 -3.11 -1.39 -19.49
CA HIS A 19 -4.54 -1.24 -19.21
C HIS A 19 -5.45 -1.49 -20.42
N MET A 20 -4.88 -1.77 -21.60
CA MET A 20 -5.60 -1.79 -22.88
C MET A 20 -5.24 -3.01 -23.74
N PHE A 21 -4.73 -4.09 -23.15
CA PHE A 21 -4.30 -5.28 -23.90
C PHE A 21 -5.42 -5.97 -24.68
N THR A 22 -6.67 -5.77 -24.28
CA THR A 22 -7.87 -6.30 -24.92
C THR A 22 -8.35 -5.49 -26.13
N MET A 23 -7.75 -4.33 -26.42
CA MET A 23 -8.19 -3.42 -27.50
C MET A 23 -7.66 -3.80 -28.89
N GLY A 24 -7.07 -4.98 -29.05
CA GLY A 24 -6.55 -5.46 -30.34
C GLY A 24 -5.18 -4.88 -30.72
N LEU A 25 -4.34 -4.56 -29.74
CA LEU A 25 -2.93 -4.20 -29.98
C LEU A 25 -2.18 -5.37 -30.64
N ASP A 26 -1.23 -5.06 -31.52
CA ASP A 26 -0.38 -6.07 -32.15
C ASP A 26 0.46 -6.84 -31.10
N VAL A 27 0.94 -8.02 -31.49
CA VAL A 27 1.65 -8.93 -30.57
C VAL A 27 2.94 -8.30 -30.05
N ASP A 28 3.67 -7.55 -30.87
CA ASP A 28 4.96 -6.96 -30.50
C ASP A 28 4.77 -5.83 -29.49
N THR A 29 3.76 -4.96 -29.72
CA THR A 29 3.36 -3.92 -28.77
C THR A 29 2.96 -4.54 -27.43
N ARG A 30 2.14 -5.60 -27.44
CA ARG A 30 1.74 -6.28 -26.20
C ARG A 30 2.93 -6.92 -25.48
N ALA A 31 3.85 -7.54 -26.21
CA ALA A 31 5.07 -8.13 -25.66
C ALA A 31 5.97 -7.06 -25.01
N TYR A 32 6.14 -5.91 -25.69
CA TYR A 32 6.88 -4.76 -25.14
C TYR A 32 6.28 -4.29 -23.83
N PHE A 33 4.99 -3.98 -23.81
CA PHE A 33 4.33 -3.46 -22.61
C PHE A 33 4.23 -4.50 -21.48
N THR A 34 4.12 -5.79 -21.82
CA THR A 34 4.23 -6.89 -20.83
C THR A 34 5.60 -6.84 -20.16
N ALA A 35 6.68 -6.85 -20.94
CA ALA A 35 8.04 -6.82 -20.42
C ALA A 35 8.34 -5.53 -19.64
N ALA A 36 7.94 -4.37 -20.18
CA ALA A 36 8.14 -3.07 -19.54
C ALA A 36 7.43 -2.97 -18.18
N THR A 37 6.22 -3.53 -18.06
CA THR A 37 5.47 -3.49 -16.80
C THR A 37 6.06 -4.44 -15.76
N ILE A 38 6.46 -5.65 -16.14
CA ILE A 38 7.16 -6.60 -15.25
C ILE A 38 8.46 -6.01 -14.69
N ILE A 39 9.18 -5.19 -15.47
CA ILE A 39 10.40 -4.54 -15.00
C ILE A 39 10.14 -3.61 -13.80
N ILE A 40 8.95 -3.01 -13.66
CA ILE A 40 8.61 -2.15 -12.50
C ILE A 40 8.55 -2.93 -11.18
N ALA A 41 8.30 -4.24 -11.24
CA ALA A 41 8.32 -5.10 -10.05
C ALA A 41 9.72 -5.13 -9.38
N VAL A 42 10.80 -4.93 -10.14
CA VAL A 42 12.18 -4.94 -9.61
C VAL A 42 12.45 -3.78 -8.64
N PRO A 43 12.33 -2.49 -9.03
CA PRO A 43 12.57 -1.38 -8.10
C PRO A 43 11.55 -1.37 -6.95
N THR A 44 10.31 -1.84 -7.18
CA THR A 44 9.30 -2.00 -6.12
C THR A 44 9.73 -3.08 -5.11
N GLY A 45 10.22 -4.23 -5.59
CA GLY A 45 10.77 -5.30 -4.76
C GLY A 45 11.98 -4.84 -3.95
N ILE A 46 12.90 -4.07 -4.56
CA ILE A 46 14.04 -3.47 -3.86
C ILE A 46 13.57 -2.64 -2.65
N LYS A 47 12.48 -1.86 -2.80
CA LYS A 47 11.92 -1.08 -1.69
C LYS A 47 11.37 -1.98 -0.58
N ASN A 48 10.61 -3.01 -0.93
CA ASN A 48 10.08 -3.97 0.04
C ASN A 48 11.19 -4.67 0.82
N PHE A 49 12.20 -5.20 0.13
CA PHE A 49 13.35 -5.85 0.76
C PHE A 49 14.18 -4.86 1.60
N SER A 50 14.32 -3.61 1.15
CA SER A 50 15.01 -2.57 1.94
C SER A 50 14.28 -2.29 3.26
N TRP A 51 12.93 -2.22 3.27
CA TRP A 51 12.17 -2.06 4.51
C TRP A 51 12.31 -3.26 5.44
N ILE A 52 12.31 -4.48 4.90
CA ILE A 52 12.57 -5.70 5.69
C ILE A 52 14.00 -5.66 6.26
N ALA A 53 14.98 -5.27 5.46
CA ALA A 53 16.36 -5.12 5.90
C ALA A 53 16.52 -4.05 7.00
N THR A 54 15.76 -2.94 6.95
CA THR A 54 15.73 -1.93 8.04
C THR A 54 15.24 -2.53 9.36
N MET A 55 14.29 -3.46 9.31
CA MET A 55 13.77 -4.13 10.51
C MET A 55 14.68 -5.27 10.98
N TRP A 56 15.45 -5.87 10.08
CA TRP A 56 16.27 -7.04 10.35
C TRP A 56 17.38 -6.75 11.37
N GLY A 57 17.40 -7.51 12.46
CA GLY A 57 18.36 -7.32 13.55
C GLY A 57 18.15 -6.05 14.39
N GLY A 58 17.06 -5.31 14.16
CA GLY A 58 16.67 -4.15 14.96
C GLY A 58 15.87 -4.52 16.21
N SER A 59 15.72 -3.55 17.13
CA SER A 59 14.81 -3.67 18.29
C SER A 59 13.44 -3.11 17.92
N ILE A 60 12.51 -4.00 17.57
CA ILE A 60 11.19 -3.60 17.06
C ILE A 60 10.22 -3.34 18.21
N GLN A 61 9.64 -2.13 18.25
CA GLN A 61 8.52 -1.80 19.14
C GLN A 61 7.20 -1.85 18.38
N TYR A 62 6.33 -2.80 18.71
CA TYR A 62 5.02 -3.00 18.07
C TYR A 62 3.95 -2.00 18.56
N LYS A 63 4.24 -0.71 18.39
CA LYS A 63 3.24 0.37 18.52
C LYS A 63 2.33 0.37 17.30
N THR A 64 1.17 1.02 17.40
CA THR A 64 0.17 1.08 16.31
C THR A 64 0.76 1.38 14.93
N PRO A 65 1.64 2.40 14.71
CA PRO A 65 2.22 2.66 13.39
C PRO A 65 3.05 1.49 12.83
N MET A 66 3.75 0.77 13.71
CA MET A 66 4.57 -0.38 13.32
C MET A 66 3.70 -1.56 12.87
N LEU A 67 2.55 -1.79 13.51
CA LEU A 67 1.59 -2.81 13.10
C LEU A 67 1.02 -2.49 11.69
N PHE A 68 0.71 -1.22 11.42
CA PHE A 68 0.30 -0.80 10.09
C PHE A 68 1.41 -0.96 9.05
N ALA A 69 2.66 -0.63 9.39
CA ALA A 69 3.80 -0.81 8.48
C ALA A 69 4.03 -2.28 8.11
N VAL A 70 4.01 -3.19 9.08
CA VAL A 70 4.15 -4.64 8.84
C VAL A 70 2.98 -5.19 8.03
N GLY A 71 1.75 -4.80 8.38
CA GLY A 71 0.56 -5.19 7.62
C GLY A 71 0.60 -4.68 6.17
N PHE A 72 1.04 -3.44 5.97
CA PHE A 72 1.23 -2.86 4.64
C PHE A 72 2.24 -3.66 3.81
N ILE A 73 3.43 -3.95 4.35
CA ILE A 73 4.47 -4.71 3.61
C ILE A 73 3.92 -6.08 3.17
N PHE A 74 3.22 -6.79 4.05
CA PHE A 74 2.63 -8.08 3.74
C PHE A 74 1.58 -8.00 2.62
N LEU A 75 0.59 -7.12 2.79
CA LEU A 75 -0.54 -6.99 1.86
C LEU A 75 -0.12 -6.43 0.51
N PHE A 76 0.76 -5.42 0.52
CA PHE A 76 1.31 -4.83 -0.69
C PHE A 76 2.17 -5.83 -1.48
N THR A 77 2.87 -6.74 -0.79
CA THR A 77 3.63 -7.82 -1.46
C THR A 77 2.69 -8.82 -2.13
N ILE A 78 1.62 -9.25 -1.46
CA ILE A 78 0.61 -10.13 -2.07
C ILE A 78 -0.05 -9.45 -3.28
N GLY A 79 -0.46 -8.19 -3.14
CA GLY A 79 -1.00 -7.39 -4.23
C GLY A 79 -0.05 -7.27 -5.42
N GLY A 80 1.22 -6.97 -5.16
CA GLY A 80 2.25 -6.89 -6.19
C GLY A 80 2.43 -8.21 -6.96
N LEU A 81 2.45 -9.35 -6.26
CA LEU A 81 2.57 -10.67 -6.89
C LEU A 81 1.35 -11.00 -7.77
N ILE A 82 0.14 -10.64 -7.34
CA ILE A 82 -1.08 -10.78 -8.15
C ILE A 82 -1.00 -9.88 -9.39
N GLY A 83 -0.43 -8.68 -9.26
CA GLY A 83 -0.21 -7.73 -10.34
C GLY A 83 0.65 -8.29 -11.48
N ILE A 84 1.74 -9.00 -11.15
CA ILE A 84 2.63 -9.62 -12.15
C ILE A 84 1.86 -10.56 -13.09
N VAL A 85 0.78 -11.18 -12.62
CA VAL A 85 -0.08 -12.03 -13.45
C VAL A 85 -0.87 -11.20 -14.48
N LEU A 86 -1.38 -10.03 -14.08
CA LEU A 86 -2.11 -9.10 -14.97
C LEU A 86 -1.19 -8.41 -15.98
N GLU A 87 0.10 -8.31 -15.68
CA GLU A 87 1.08 -7.73 -16.60
C GLU A 87 1.30 -8.61 -17.83
N ASN A 88 0.92 -9.89 -17.77
CA ASN A 88 0.97 -10.78 -18.92
C ASN A 88 -0.23 -10.55 -19.85
N SER A 89 0.04 -9.96 -21.01
CA SER A 89 -0.98 -9.68 -22.03
C SER A 89 -1.78 -10.89 -22.53
N GLY A 90 -1.27 -12.12 -22.41
CA GLY A 90 -2.00 -13.35 -22.74
C GLY A 90 -2.99 -13.75 -21.66
N LEU A 91 -2.63 -13.56 -20.38
CA LEU A 91 -3.52 -13.81 -19.25
C LEU A 91 -4.55 -12.70 -19.07
N ASP A 92 -4.18 -11.46 -19.38
CA ASP A 92 -5.11 -10.33 -19.28
C ASP A 92 -6.32 -10.53 -20.19
N ILE A 93 -6.20 -11.22 -21.33
CA ILE A 93 -7.37 -11.55 -22.17
C ILE A 93 -8.50 -12.25 -21.37
N ALA A 94 -8.13 -13.12 -20.42
CA ALA A 94 -9.10 -13.85 -19.60
C ALA A 94 -9.48 -13.11 -18.31
N LEU A 95 -8.62 -12.22 -17.81
CA LEU A 95 -8.78 -11.57 -16.51
C LEU A 95 -9.24 -10.11 -16.61
N HIS A 96 -9.16 -9.50 -17.79
CA HIS A 96 -9.56 -8.11 -18.02
C HIS A 96 -11.03 -7.90 -17.66
N ASP A 97 -11.32 -6.76 -17.04
CA ASP A 97 -12.66 -6.39 -16.54
C ASP A 97 -13.33 -7.42 -15.62
N THR A 98 -12.57 -8.38 -15.08
CA THR A 98 -13.06 -9.27 -14.02
C THR A 98 -12.79 -8.69 -12.64
N TYR A 99 -13.38 -9.31 -11.63
CA TYR A 99 -13.05 -9.02 -10.24
C TYR A 99 -11.58 -9.31 -9.87
N TYR A 100 -10.80 -10.01 -10.71
CA TYR A 100 -9.36 -10.20 -10.47
C TYR A 100 -8.60 -8.87 -10.50
N VAL A 101 -8.88 -8.03 -11.50
CA VAL A 101 -8.30 -6.69 -11.62
C VAL A 101 -8.71 -5.81 -10.44
N VAL A 102 -9.99 -5.90 -10.04
CA VAL A 102 -10.51 -5.20 -8.86
C VAL A 102 -9.76 -5.64 -7.60
N ALA A 103 -9.58 -6.95 -7.39
CA ALA A 103 -8.85 -7.52 -6.27
C ALA A 103 -7.42 -6.97 -6.17
N TYR A 104 -6.70 -7.03 -7.29
CA TYR A 104 -5.34 -6.53 -7.42
C TYR A 104 -5.24 -5.06 -6.97
N PHE A 105 -6.05 -4.17 -7.54
CA PHE A 105 -6.00 -2.76 -7.19
C PHE A 105 -6.38 -2.50 -5.74
N HIS A 106 -7.34 -3.25 -5.17
CA HIS A 106 -7.70 -3.10 -3.76
C HIS A 106 -6.59 -3.57 -2.81
N TYR A 107 -5.79 -4.56 -3.20
CA TYR A 107 -4.60 -4.95 -2.44
C TYR A 107 -3.49 -3.88 -2.47
N VAL A 108 -3.28 -3.24 -3.62
CA VAL A 108 -2.16 -2.30 -3.84
C VAL A 108 -2.48 -0.87 -3.39
N LEU A 109 -3.70 -0.38 -3.67
CA LEU A 109 -4.13 0.99 -3.33
C LEU A 109 -4.66 1.13 -1.91
N SER A 110 -5.16 0.05 -1.30
CA SER A 110 -5.71 0.18 0.05
C SER A 110 -4.61 0.19 1.10
N MET A 111 -4.23 1.39 1.55
CA MET A 111 -3.22 1.62 2.59
C MET A 111 -3.67 1.24 4.02
N GLY A 112 -4.56 0.26 4.19
CA GLY A 112 -4.95 -0.23 5.52
C GLY A 112 -5.53 -1.64 5.48
N ALA A 113 -5.25 -2.42 6.55
CA ALA A 113 -5.81 -3.74 6.83
C ALA A 113 -7.35 -3.83 6.69
N VAL A 114 -8.02 -2.68 6.65
CA VAL A 114 -9.46 -2.49 6.52
C VAL A 114 -9.99 -2.95 5.16
N PHE A 115 -9.22 -2.93 4.05
CA PHE A 115 -9.70 -3.52 2.78
C PHE A 115 -8.97 -4.77 2.29
N ALA A 116 -7.93 -5.22 2.99
CA ALA A 116 -7.25 -6.48 2.71
C ALA A 116 -8.18 -7.70 2.70
N LEU A 117 -9.22 -7.66 3.53
CA LEU A 117 -10.24 -8.71 3.59
C LEU A 117 -11.12 -8.76 2.34
N PHE A 118 -11.30 -7.63 1.64
CA PHE A 118 -11.98 -7.63 0.33
C PHE A 118 -11.08 -8.16 -0.77
N ALA A 119 -9.79 -7.84 -0.73
CA ALA A 119 -8.90 -8.07 -1.85
C ALA A 119 -8.53 -9.57 -2.01
N GLY A 120 -8.42 -10.32 -0.92
CA GLY A 120 -8.01 -11.74 -0.95
C GLY A 120 -8.95 -12.72 -1.62
N PHE A 121 -10.22 -12.36 -1.75
CA PHE A 121 -11.25 -13.28 -2.22
C PHE A 121 -11.85 -12.93 -3.58
N HIS A 122 -11.82 -11.65 -3.97
CA HIS A 122 -12.04 -11.27 -5.38
C HIS A 122 -10.99 -11.91 -6.31
N TYR A 123 -9.80 -12.26 -5.79
CA TYR A 123 -8.80 -13.07 -6.49
C TYR A 123 -9.34 -14.45 -6.90
N TRP A 124 -10.24 -15.08 -6.16
CA TRP A 124 -10.77 -16.42 -6.50
C TRP A 124 -11.98 -16.36 -7.42
N VAL A 125 -12.74 -15.26 -7.36
CA VAL A 125 -13.96 -15.04 -8.18
C VAL A 125 -13.63 -14.45 -9.56
N GLY A 126 -12.54 -13.68 -9.65
CA GLY A 126 -12.05 -13.12 -10.92
C GLY A 126 -11.62 -14.17 -11.96
N PRO A 127 -10.79 -15.16 -11.63
CA PRO A 127 -10.36 -16.22 -12.54
C PRO A 127 -11.48 -17.16 -12.94
N SER A 128 -12.54 -17.26 -12.12
CA SER A 128 -13.77 -17.95 -12.53
C SER A 128 -14.59 -17.17 -13.56
N GLY A 129 -14.22 -15.92 -13.86
CA GLY A 129 -14.77 -15.14 -14.95
C GLY A 129 -15.92 -14.21 -14.55
N MET A 130 -16.06 -13.84 -13.27
CA MET A 130 -17.08 -12.87 -12.86
C MET A 130 -16.72 -11.46 -13.37
N PRO A 131 -17.52 -10.85 -14.26
CA PRO A 131 -17.30 -9.48 -14.71
C PRO A 131 -17.49 -8.48 -13.58
N HIS A 132 -16.74 -7.39 -13.58
CA HIS A 132 -16.98 -6.28 -12.65
C HIS A 132 -18.20 -5.45 -13.08
N ARG A 133 -18.72 -4.59 -12.19
CA ARG A 133 -19.78 -3.59 -12.49
C ARG A 133 -21.12 -4.19 -12.95
N ILE A 134 -21.41 -5.43 -12.57
CA ILE A 134 -22.71 -6.06 -12.77
C ILE A 134 -23.52 -6.02 -11.46
N PRO A 135 -24.81 -5.63 -11.51
CA PRO A 135 -25.65 -5.59 -10.31
C PRO A 135 -26.17 -6.98 -9.90
N ASP A 136 -26.10 -7.97 -10.79
CA ASP A 136 -26.56 -9.34 -10.58
C ASP A 136 -25.55 -10.34 -11.15
N TYR A 137 -25.53 -11.58 -10.65
CA TYR A 137 -24.53 -12.59 -10.99
C TYR A 137 -25.07 -14.03 -10.85
N PRO A 138 -24.50 -15.00 -11.57
CA PRO A 138 -24.87 -16.41 -11.42
C PRO A 138 -24.73 -16.94 -9.98
N ASP A 139 -25.66 -17.79 -9.55
CA ASP A 139 -25.71 -18.38 -8.20
C ASP A 139 -24.40 -19.06 -7.75
N ALA A 140 -23.60 -19.53 -8.71
CA ALA A 140 -22.26 -20.08 -8.46
C ALA A 140 -21.33 -19.11 -7.71
N TYR A 141 -21.55 -17.80 -7.83
CA TYR A 141 -20.78 -16.75 -7.15
C TYR A 141 -21.42 -16.25 -5.85
N ALA A 142 -22.61 -16.73 -5.49
CA ALA A 142 -23.37 -16.21 -4.34
C ALA A 142 -22.62 -16.42 -3.01
N GLY A 143 -22.03 -17.60 -2.79
CA GLY A 143 -21.26 -17.88 -1.58
C GLY A 143 -20.06 -16.93 -1.39
N TRP A 144 -19.35 -16.66 -2.48
CA TRP A 144 -18.21 -15.75 -2.46
C TRP A 144 -18.64 -14.29 -2.25
N ASN A 145 -19.68 -13.84 -2.94
CA ASN A 145 -20.22 -12.50 -2.75
C ASN A 145 -20.74 -12.30 -1.33
N ALA A 146 -21.44 -13.28 -0.75
CA ALA A 146 -21.92 -13.21 0.64
C ALA A 146 -20.77 -13.07 1.65
N LEU A 147 -19.68 -13.82 1.47
CA LEU A 147 -18.49 -13.70 2.30
C LEU A 147 -17.85 -12.31 2.20
N ILE A 148 -17.74 -11.77 0.98
CA ILE A 148 -17.17 -10.44 0.72
C ILE A 148 -18.05 -9.34 1.33
N SER A 149 -19.37 -9.45 1.20
CA SER A 149 -20.33 -8.57 1.87
C SER A 149 -20.17 -8.63 3.39
N PHE A 150 -19.92 -9.81 3.97
CA PHE A 150 -19.62 -9.92 5.40
C PHE A 150 -18.31 -9.22 5.79
N GLY A 151 -17.25 -9.45 5.00
CA GLY A 151 -15.97 -8.75 5.16
C GLY A 151 -16.12 -7.23 5.15
N SER A 152 -17.07 -6.71 4.36
CA SER A 152 -17.37 -5.28 4.30
C SER A 152 -17.85 -4.68 5.61
N TYR A 153 -18.62 -5.44 6.39
CA TYR A 153 -19.09 -4.96 7.68
C TYR A 153 -17.94 -4.86 8.69
N ILE A 154 -16.93 -5.71 8.60
CA ILE A 154 -15.71 -5.61 9.43
C ILE A 154 -15.00 -4.27 9.15
N SER A 155 -14.94 -3.87 7.89
CA SER A 155 -14.34 -2.59 7.48
C SER A 155 -15.12 -1.41 8.05
N VAL A 156 -16.45 -1.46 8.01
CA VAL A 156 -17.33 -0.45 8.62
C VAL A 156 -17.09 -0.37 10.12
N VAL A 157 -17.02 -1.50 10.83
CA VAL A 157 -16.70 -1.54 12.27
C VAL A 157 -15.32 -0.92 12.54
N GLY A 158 -14.32 -1.19 11.71
CA GLY A 158 -13.00 -0.57 11.80
C GLY A 158 -13.03 0.96 11.63
N ILE A 159 -13.80 1.46 10.66
CA ILE A 159 -14.01 2.89 10.43
C ILE A 159 -14.72 3.53 11.63
N CYS A 160 -15.80 2.91 12.12
CA CYS A 160 -16.49 3.38 13.32
C CYS A 160 -15.55 3.43 14.54
N ARG A 161 -14.71 2.41 14.72
CA ARG A 161 -13.70 2.38 15.78
C ARG A 161 -12.66 3.50 15.63
N PHE A 162 -12.22 3.78 14.41
CA PHE A 162 -11.31 4.91 14.14
C PHE A 162 -11.93 6.24 14.59
N PHE A 163 -13.16 6.55 14.17
CA PHE A 163 -13.84 7.78 14.59
C PHE A 163 -14.17 7.82 16.09
N MET A 164 -14.48 6.68 16.71
CA MET A 164 -14.59 6.58 18.17
C MET A 164 -13.28 6.97 18.87
N VAL A 165 -12.13 6.50 18.38
CA VAL A 165 -10.82 6.85 18.93
C VAL A 165 -10.54 8.34 18.74
N VAL A 166 -10.84 8.92 17.57
CA VAL A 166 -10.68 10.35 17.29
C VAL A 166 -11.52 11.20 18.24
N THR A 167 -12.81 10.86 18.39
CA THR A 167 -13.74 11.60 19.26
C THR A 167 -13.33 11.52 20.72
N ILE A 168 -12.97 10.34 21.24
CA ILE A 168 -12.47 10.20 22.62
C ILE A 168 -11.17 10.99 22.81
N THR A 169 -10.22 10.89 21.88
CA THR A 169 -8.95 11.60 21.99
C THR A 169 -9.18 13.11 22.04
N SER A 170 -9.98 13.64 21.12
CA SER A 170 -10.28 15.08 21.05
C SER A 170 -11.08 15.59 22.25
N SER A 171 -12.10 14.84 22.71
CA SER A 171 -13.05 15.28 23.76
C SER A 171 -12.63 14.96 25.19
N SER A 172 -11.67 14.05 25.41
CA SER A 172 -11.33 13.56 26.75
C SER A 172 -10.78 14.61 27.73
N GLY A 173 -10.45 15.81 27.27
CA GLY A 173 -9.79 16.85 28.08
C GLY A 173 -8.38 16.45 28.56
N LYS A 174 -7.89 15.28 28.16
CA LYS A 174 -6.56 14.75 28.50
C LYS A 174 -5.50 15.08 27.44
N ASN A 175 -5.76 16.07 26.58
CA ASN A 175 -4.84 16.56 25.56
C ASN A 175 -3.66 17.27 26.24
N LYS A 176 -2.70 16.48 26.73
CA LYS A 176 -1.44 16.99 27.29
C LYS A 176 -0.51 17.36 26.13
N ARG A 177 0.27 18.42 26.31
CA ARG A 177 1.41 18.69 25.43
C ARG A 177 2.37 17.51 25.55
N TYR A 178 2.57 16.80 24.45
CA TYR A 178 3.55 15.71 24.40
C TYR A 178 4.95 16.29 24.20
N ALA A 179 5.96 15.51 24.60
CA ALA A 179 7.35 15.82 24.30
C ALA A 179 7.54 15.98 22.77
N PRO A 180 8.52 16.79 22.32
CA PRO A 180 8.80 17.02 20.90
C PRO A 180 8.90 15.75 20.05
N SER A 181 9.42 14.67 20.65
CA SER A 181 9.41 13.34 20.05
C SER A 181 8.73 12.32 20.98
N PRO A 182 7.46 11.96 20.74
CA PRO A 182 6.76 10.92 21.50
C PRO A 182 7.25 9.49 21.15
N TRP A 183 8.09 9.37 20.12
CA TRP A 183 8.60 8.09 19.61
C TRP A 183 10.12 7.95 19.73
N ALA A 184 10.83 8.94 20.29
CA ALA A 184 12.28 8.93 20.40
C ALA A 184 12.79 7.70 21.16
N ILE A 185 13.59 6.89 20.48
CA ILE A 185 14.39 5.81 21.07
C ILE A 185 15.81 6.33 21.37
N GLU A 186 16.27 7.33 20.62
CA GLU A 186 17.56 8.02 20.79
C GLU A 186 17.36 9.49 21.18
N GLN A 187 18.39 10.10 21.78
CA GLN A 187 18.36 11.49 22.26
C GLN A 187 18.11 12.52 21.15
N ASN A 188 18.42 12.18 19.89
CA ASN A 188 18.22 13.04 18.73
C ASN A 188 17.24 12.39 17.74
N PRO A 189 16.19 13.09 17.30
CA PRO A 189 15.32 12.59 16.24
C PRO A 189 16.06 12.54 14.89
N THR A 190 15.73 11.55 14.06
CA THR A 190 16.31 11.36 12.72
C THR A 190 15.81 12.38 11.70
N THR A 191 14.75 13.12 12.02
CA THR A 191 14.08 14.04 11.12
C THR A 191 13.59 15.31 11.85
N PRO A 192 13.57 16.49 11.20
CA PRO A 192 13.33 17.77 11.87
C PRO A 192 11.94 17.97 12.48
N GLU A 193 10.92 17.26 12.01
CA GLU A 193 9.54 17.42 12.50
C GLU A 193 9.37 17.01 13.96
N TRP A 194 10.29 16.22 14.51
CA TRP A 194 10.30 15.80 15.92
C TRP A 194 11.25 16.62 16.79
N MET A 195 11.87 17.67 16.25
CA MET A 195 12.68 18.64 17.01
C MET A 195 11.84 19.77 17.62
N VAL A 196 10.57 19.89 17.22
CA VAL A 196 9.70 21.02 17.56
C VAL A 196 8.67 20.63 18.63
N GLN A 197 8.20 21.61 19.39
CA GLN A 197 7.15 21.40 20.39
C GLN A 197 5.82 20.97 19.75
N SER A 198 4.96 20.30 20.53
CA SER A 198 3.61 19.92 20.13
C SER A 198 2.56 20.74 20.91
N PRO A 199 1.68 21.50 20.24
CA PRO A 199 1.62 21.74 18.79
C PRO A 199 2.77 22.64 18.29
N PRO A 200 3.19 22.53 17.01
CA PRO A 200 4.22 23.40 16.45
C PRO A 200 3.85 24.88 16.56
N ALA A 201 4.83 25.73 16.80
CA ALA A 201 4.64 27.18 16.76
C ALA A 201 4.37 27.65 15.32
N PHE A 202 3.70 28.80 15.16
CA PHE A 202 3.43 29.40 13.85
C PHE A 202 4.71 29.64 13.04
N HIS A 203 5.79 30.04 13.72
CA HIS A 203 7.15 30.05 13.18
C HIS A 203 7.92 28.88 13.79
N THR A 204 8.04 27.80 13.01
CA THR A 204 8.53 26.49 13.47
C THR A 204 9.97 26.52 13.97
N PHE A 205 10.85 27.25 13.29
CA PHE A 205 12.25 27.42 13.67
C PHE A 205 12.58 28.92 13.71
N GLY A 206 13.23 29.38 14.79
CA GLY A 206 13.73 30.76 14.89
C GLY A 206 14.95 31.01 14.00
N GLU A 207 15.72 29.96 13.72
CA GLU A 207 16.87 29.95 12.82
C GLU A 207 16.83 28.68 11.98
N LEU A 208 17.38 28.72 10.75
CA LEU A 208 17.42 27.55 9.89
C LEU A 208 18.26 26.44 10.54
N PRO A 209 17.70 25.22 10.72
CA PRO A 209 18.43 24.13 11.34
C PRO A 209 19.61 23.71 10.46
N ALA A 210 20.79 23.62 11.06
CA ALA A 210 21.98 23.09 10.39
C ALA A 210 21.84 21.57 10.22
N ILE A 211 21.73 21.11 8.98
CA ILE A 211 21.65 19.68 8.64
C ILE A 211 23.08 19.14 8.56
N LYS A 212 23.36 18.08 9.32
CA LYS A 212 24.62 17.33 9.26
C LYS A 212 24.36 15.96 8.63
N GLU A 213 25.38 15.38 8.05
CA GLU A 213 25.27 14.01 7.54
C GLU A 213 24.97 13.02 8.67
N THR A 214 24.02 12.14 8.41
CA THR A 214 23.74 11.00 9.28
C THR A 214 24.94 10.07 9.27
N LYS A 215 25.44 9.66 10.44
CA LYS A 215 26.51 8.66 10.51
C LYS A 215 26.07 7.40 9.76
N SER A 216 26.83 7.04 8.73
CA SER A 216 26.63 5.80 8.00
C SER A 216 26.99 4.63 8.92
N TYR A 217 25.99 3.92 9.42
CA TYR A 217 26.19 2.61 10.06
C TYR A 217 26.19 1.52 8.97
N VAL A 218 27.03 1.68 7.96
CA VAL A 218 27.37 0.56 7.08
C VAL A 218 28.37 -0.29 7.86
N LYS A 219 27.93 -1.47 8.29
CA LYS A 219 28.84 -2.57 8.56
C LYS A 219 29.23 -3.22 7.24
#